data_AF-A0A4Q2J4H9-F1
#
_entry.id   AF-A0A4Q2J4H9-F1
#
_cell.length_a   1.000
_cell.length_b   1.000
_cell.length_c   1.000
_cell.angle_alpha   90.00
_cell.angle_beta   90.00
_cell.angle_gamma   90.00
#
_symmetry.space_group_name_H-M   'P 1'
#
loop_
_entity.id
_entity.type
_entity.pdbx_description
1 polymer ?
#
loop_
_entity_poly.entity_id
_entity_poly.type
_entity_poly.pdbx_seq_one_letter_code
_entity_poly.pdbx_strand_id
1 'polypeptide(L)'
;MLRALAIVLIVATHADVVQLKGGAHLLLAVAGFNLARFRFAAPAAPTTGERTERRRRVRGLLRSAALIAVPAVLWIGGVALIARTYDPATVLLSNWLVPGATGWSEQWQFWFLEALVWSIVGLAAVCAVPGVAKLERRFPYAFALTVLGIALAVRYAVSGGITPSSPLRYALPAIAWLIALGWLVARSTSVPRRVVASAIVLATVPGFFGDPVREGIVVIGLALLIWVTSLPVPVVLTGALGAVASASLFVYLTHWQVYPPIEEWSPPLAIVASFAIGLAAWWAWGRATGWLVAARRRTRTGR
;
A
#
# COMPACT_ATOMS: atom_id res chain seq x y z
N MET A 1 3.45 -12.77 5.40
CA MET A 1 4.74 -12.46 6.04
C MET A 1 5.09 -10.99 5.91
N LEU A 2 5.42 -10.49 4.72
CA LEU A 2 5.76 -9.06 4.55
C LEU A 2 4.63 -8.12 5.00
N ARG A 3 3.36 -8.44 4.69
CA ARG A 3 2.18 -7.72 5.22
C ARG A 3 2.00 -7.83 6.74
N ALA A 4 2.48 -8.92 7.36
CA ALA A 4 2.40 -9.09 8.81
C ALA A 4 3.50 -8.29 9.51
N LEU A 5 4.74 -8.38 9.03
CA LEU A 5 5.84 -7.58 9.54
C LEU A 5 5.59 -6.08 9.35
N ALA A 6 5.04 -5.71 8.19
CA ALA A 6 4.55 -4.37 7.89
C ALA A 6 3.63 -3.80 8.96
N ILE A 7 2.56 -4.52 9.30
CA ILE A 7 1.56 -4.01 10.23
C ILE A 7 2.06 -4.01 11.66
N VAL A 8 2.88 -4.99 12.06
CA VAL A 8 3.55 -4.99 13.37
C VAL A 8 4.45 -3.78 13.50
N LEU A 9 5.28 -3.50 12.50
CA LEU A 9 6.17 -2.35 12.50
C LEU A 9 5.39 -1.02 12.50
N ILE A 10 4.30 -0.93 11.73
CA ILE A 10 3.42 0.24 11.72
C ILE A 10 2.85 0.46 13.13
N VAL A 11 2.16 -0.52 13.72
CA VAL A 11 1.49 -0.34 15.02
C VAL A 11 2.50 -0.05 16.12
N ALA A 12 3.65 -0.75 16.13
CA ALA A 12 4.72 -0.49 17.09
C ALA A 12 5.35 0.90 16.94
N THR A 13 5.32 1.49 15.74
CA THR A 13 5.78 2.86 15.51
C THR A 13 4.78 3.91 15.95
N HIS A 14 3.48 3.61 15.89
CA HIS A 14 2.44 4.55 16.32
C HIS A 14 2.26 4.56 17.84
N ALA A 15 2.44 3.41 18.50
CA ALA A 15 2.37 3.30 19.96
C ALA A 15 3.70 3.69 20.65
N ASP A 16 4.57 4.47 20.00
CA ASP A 16 5.89 4.92 20.48
C ASP A 16 6.91 3.85 20.94
N VAL A 17 6.61 2.55 20.80
CA VAL A 17 7.51 1.45 21.17
C VAL A 17 8.72 1.39 20.24
N VAL A 18 8.58 1.81 18.98
CA VAL A 18 9.66 1.76 17.98
C VAL A 18 9.64 3.01 17.12
N GLN A 19 10.62 3.90 17.22
CA GLN A 19 10.70 5.12 16.39
C GLN A 19 11.18 4.84 14.94
N LEU A 20 10.62 3.82 14.27
CA LEU A 20 10.92 3.44 12.88
C LEU A 20 10.01 4.19 11.89
N LYS A 21 10.06 5.53 11.96
CA LYS A 21 9.43 6.40 10.97
C LYS A 21 10.07 6.10 9.61
N GLY A 22 9.25 5.74 8.60
CA GLY A 22 9.72 5.35 7.27
C GLY A 22 9.23 3.99 6.77
N GLY A 23 8.84 3.07 7.67
CA GLY A 23 8.36 1.73 7.29
C GLY A 23 7.23 1.74 6.27
N ALA A 24 6.25 2.64 6.42
CA ALA A 24 5.14 2.78 5.47
C ALA A 24 5.60 3.11 4.03
N HIS A 25 6.67 3.89 3.85
CA HIS A 25 7.20 4.24 2.53
C HIS A 25 7.86 3.03 1.87
N LEU A 26 8.61 2.24 2.65
CA LEU A 26 9.15 0.96 2.18
C LEU A 26 8.02 0.00 1.76
N LEU A 27 6.90 -0.01 2.50
CA LEU A 27 5.75 -0.85 2.15
C LEU A 27 5.07 -0.47 0.85
N LEU A 28 5.14 0.80 0.43
CA LEU A 28 4.68 1.21 -0.91
C LEU A 28 5.58 0.60 -2.00
N ALA A 29 6.90 0.61 -1.82
CA ALA A 29 7.81 -0.07 -2.75
C ALA A 29 7.58 -1.58 -2.79
N VAL A 30 7.37 -2.20 -1.64
CA VAL A 30 6.94 -3.60 -1.56
C VAL A 30 5.61 -3.84 -2.30
N ALA A 31 4.64 -2.93 -2.16
CA ALA A 31 3.36 -3.05 -2.85
C ALA A 31 3.57 -2.99 -4.37
N GLY A 32 4.38 -2.06 -4.87
CA GLY A 32 4.79 -1.98 -6.27
C GLY A 32 5.48 -3.25 -6.78
N PHE A 33 6.41 -3.80 -5.99
CA PHE A 33 7.09 -5.06 -6.29
C PHE A 33 6.11 -6.23 -6.45
N ASN A 34 5.15 -6.35 -5.53
CA ASN A 34 4.13 -7.39 -5.56
C ASN A 34 3.14 -7.20 -6.72
N LEU A 35 2.71 -5.96 -6.99
CA LEU A 35 1.85 -5.64 -8.13
C LEU A 35 2.49 -6.08 -9.45
N ALA A 36 3.79 -5.77 -9.62
CA ALA A 36 4.56 -6.17 -10.80
C ALA A 36 4.61 -7.69 -10.99
N ARG A 37 4.88 -8.44 -9.92
CA ARG A 37 5.00 -9.91 -9.99
C ARG A 37 3.68 -10.63 -10.20
N PHE A 38 2.61 -10.24 -9.49
CA PHE A 38 1.38 -11.03 -9.45
C PHE A 38 0.33 -10.60 -10.48
N ARG A 39 0.42 -9.40 -11.07
CA ARG A 39 -0.60 -8.90 -12.01
C ARG A 39 -0.15 -8.89 -13.47
N PHE A 40 1.15 -8.87 -13.75
CA PHE A 40 1.68 -8.94 -15.12
C PHE A 40 2.19 -10.33 -15.52
N ALA A 41 2.29 -11.29 -14.58
CA ALA A 41 2.69 -12.67 -14.87
C ALA A 41 1.53 -13.60 -15.25
N ALA A 42 0.27 -13.14 -15.23
CA ALA A 42 -0.86 -13.97 -15.62
C ALA A 42 -0.78 -14.30 -17.12
N PRO A 43 -0.71 -15.58 -17.52
CA PRO A 43 -0.66 -15.95 -18.93
C PRO A 43 -1.92 -15.47 -19.66
N ALA A 44 -1.72 -14.90 -20.85
CA ALA A 44 -2.83 -14.66 -21.76
C ALA A 44 -3.48 -16.01 -22.09
N ALA A 45 -4.79 -16.14 -21.87
CA ALA A 45 -5.49 -17.33 -22.36
C ALA A 45 -5.44 -17.28 -23.89
N PRO A 46 -4.92 -18.33 -24.57
CA PRO A 46 -4.61 -18.30 -26.00
C PRO A 46 -5.80 -18.03 -26.92
N THR A 47 -7.03 -18.02 -26.40
CA THR A 47 -8.29 -17.88 -27.15
C THR A 47 -9.07 -16.59 -26.89
N THR A 48 -8.62 -15.70 -26.00
CA THR A 48 -9.34 -14.44 -25.69
C THR A 48 -8.74 -13.22 -26.37
N GLY A 49 -9.54 -12.46 -27.13
CA GLY A 49 -9.10 -11.22 -27.77
C GLY A 49 -8.58 -10.15 -26.78
N GLU A 50 -7.65 -9.31 -27.25
CA GLU A 50 -6.93 -8.28 -26.45
C GLU A 50 -7.86 -7.39 -25.61
N ARG A 51 -9.02 -7.01 -26.17
CA ARG A 51 -10.03 -6.19 -25.47
C ARG A 51 -10.59 -6.90 -24.23
N THR A 52 -10.84 -8.20 -24.31
CA THR A 52 -11.40 -9.00 -23.23
C THR A 52 -10.39 -9.22 -22.11
N GLU A 53 -9.13 -9.52 -22.46
CA GLU A 53 -8.05 -9.64 -21.48
C GLU A 53 -7.82 -8.32 -20.74
N ARG A 54 -7.79 -7.20 -21.47
CA ARG A 54 -7.67 -5.85 -20.91
C ARG A 54 -8.78 -5.56 -19.90
N ARG A 55 -10.04 -5.79 -20.29
CA ARG A 55 -11.20 -5.62 -19.40
C ARG A 55 -11.10 -6.50 -18.16
N ARG A 56 -10.67 -7.76 -18.30
CA ARG A 56 -10.47 -8.68 -17.16
C ARG A 56 -9.40 -8.16 -16.21
N ARG A 57 -8.28 -7.67 -16.73
CA ARG A 57 -7.17 -7.11 -15.94
C ARG A 57 -7.59 -5.88 -15.16
N VAL A 58 -8.21 -4.91 -15.83
CA VAL A 58 -8.75 -3.68 -15.22
C VAL A 58 -9.77 -4.03 -14.13
N ARG A 59 -10.73 -4.92 -14.42
CA ARG A 59 -11.71 -5.38 -13.42
C ARG A 59 -11.04 -6.06 -12.22
N GLY A 60 -10.00 -6.85 -12.43
CA GLY A 60 -9.24 -7.48 -11.35
C GLY A 60 -8.52 -6.47 -10.45
N LEU A 61 -7.94 -5.42 -11.03
CA LEU A 61 -7.30 -4.33 -10.30
C LEU A 61 -8.34 -3.52 -9.52
N LEU A 62 -9.42 -3.08 -10.16
CA LEU A 62 -10.50 -2.34 -9.49
C LEU A 62 -11.15 -3.16 -8.38
N ARG A 63 -11.32 -4.48 -8.58
CA ARG A 63 -11.79 -5.37 -7.51
C ARG A 63 -10.79 -5.44 -6.35
N SER A 64 -9.49 -5.44 -6.63
CA SER A 64 -8.45 -5.43 -5.58
C SER A 64 -8.46 -4.12 -4.80
N ALA A 65 -8.62 -2.99 -5.49
CA ALA A 65 -8.80 -1.68 -4.87
C ALA A 65 -10.07 -1.67 -4.00
N ALA A 66 -11.20 -2.15 -4.53
CA ALA A 66 -12.47 -2.20 -3.79
C ALA A 66 -12.41 -3.07 -2.54
N LEU A 67 -11.66 -4.18 -2.56
CA LEU A 67 -11.45 -5.03 -1.36
C LEU A 67 -10.72 -4.32 -0.22
N ILE A 68 -10.01 -3.22 -0.52
CA ILE A 68 -9.34 -2.38 0.47
C ILE A 68 -10.20 -1.14 0.78
N ALA A 69 -10.64 -0.44 -0.26
CA ALA A 69 -11.34 0.82 -0.15
C ALA A 69 -12.71 0.67 0.50
N VAL A 70 -13.50 -0.36 0.18
CA VAL A 70 -14.85 -0.54 0.75
C VAL A 70 -14.82 -0.70 2.27
N PRO A 71 -14.10 -1.66 2.87
CA PRO A 71 -14.04 -1.76 4.33
C PRO A 71 -13.42 -0.51 4.98
N ALA A 72 -12.45 0.14 4.32
CA ALA A 72 -11.87 1.39 4.82
C ALA A 72 -12.88 2.53 4.87
N VAL A 73 -13.58 2.81 3.77
CA VAL A 73 -14.61 3.87 3.68
C VAL A 73 -15.73 3.62 4.69
N LEU A 74 -16.18 2.37 4.85
CA LEU A 74 -17.23 2.02 5.81
C LEU A 74 -16.77 2.26 7.26
N TRP A 75 -15.55 1.86 7.61
CA TRP A 75 -15.00 2.08 8.94
C TRP A 75 -14.77 3.56 9.22
N ILE A 76 -14.01 4.24 8.36
CA ILE A 76 -13.66 5.66 8.50
C ILE A 76 -14.93 6.50 8.51
N GLY A 77 -15.90 6.21 7.63
CA GLY A 77 -17.21 6.87 7.62
C GLY A 77 -18.01 6.63 8.90
N GLY A 78 -17.99 5.42 9.45
CA GLY A 78 -18.62 5.13 10.75
C GLY A 78 -18.00 5.95 11.88
N VAL A 79 -16.66 6.01 11.93
CA VAL A 79 -15.94 6.84 12.90
C VAL A 79 -16.23 8.33 12.69
N ALA A 80 -16.27 8.80 11.44
CA ALA A 80 -16.62 10.18 11.11
C ALA A 80 -18.01 10.57 11.61
N LEU A 81 -18.98 9.66 11.53
CA LEU A 81 -20.35 9.89 11.99
C LEU A 81 -20.44 9.91 13.52
N ILE A 82 -19.75 9.00 14.20
CA ILE A 82 -19.83 8.83 15.66
C ILE A 82 -18.94 9.82 16.40
N ALA A 83 -17.66 9.90 16.02
CA ALA A 83 -16.62 10.66 16.68
C ALA A 83 -16.36 12.04 16.06
N ARG A 84 -16.98 12.34 14.90
CA ARG A 84 -16.93 13.66 14.23
C ARG A 84 -15.51 14.13 13.87
N THR A 85 -14.60 13.19 13.63
CA THR A 85 -13.15 13.42 13.49
C THR A 85 -12.62 13.41 12.06
N TYR A 86 -13.38 12.91 11.07
CA TYR A 86 -12.93 12.84 9.67
C TYR A 86 -13.82 13.59 8.69
N ASP A 87 -13.17 14.31 7.77
CA ASP A 87 -13.83 14.97 6.66
C ASP A 87 -14.23 13.96 5.55
N PRO A 88 -15.20 14.30 4.69
CA PRO A 88 -15.60 13.44 3.57
C PRO A 88 -14.43 13.05 2.67
N ALA A 89 -13.42 13.92 2.50
CA ALA A 89 -12.25 13.62 1.71
C ALA A 89 -11.41 12.48 2.30
N THR A 90 -11.23 12.44 3.62
CA THR A 90 -10.54 11.34 4.32
C THR A 90 -11.35 10.05 4.24
N VAL A 91 -12.67 10.14 4.45
CA VAL A 91 -13.59 8.99 4.34
C VAL A 91 -13.51 8.34 2.95
N LEU A 92 -13.43 9.15 1.90
CA LEU A 92 -13.35 8.70 0.51
C LEU A 92 -11.92 8.41 0.04
N LEU A 93 -10.92 8.46 0.93
CA LEU A 93 -9.50 8.25 0.62
C LEU A 93 -9.03 9.19 -0.50
N SER A 94 -9.37 10.46 -0.39
CA SER A 94 -9.08 11.51 -1.38
C SER A 94 -8.63 12.82 -0.72
N ASN A 95 -8.08 12.75 0.48
CA ASN A 95 -7.59 13.90 1.22
C ASN A 95 -6.46 14.63 0.47
N TRP A 96 -5.61 13.94 -0.31
CA TRP A 96 -4.55 14.58 -1.08
C TRP A 96 -5.06 15.51 -2.20
N LEU A 97 -6.33 15.36 -2.61
CA LEU A 97 -6.97 16.23 -3.61
C LEU A 97 -7.46 17.55 -3.02
N VAL A 98 -7.53 17.67 -1.68
CA VAL A 98 -7.99 18.89 -1.01
C VAL A 98 -6.80 19.84 -0.84
N PRO A 99 -6.78 21.00 -1.54
CA PRO A 99 -5.70 21.97 -1.39
C PRO A 99 -5.77 22.68 -0.03
N GLY A 100 -4.64 23.22 0.43
CA GLY A 100 -4.61 24.14 1.58
C GLY A 100 -4.32 23.50 2.95
N ALA A 101 -3.95 22.22 2.99
CA ALA A 101 -3.46 21.62 4.24
C ALA A 101 -2.12 22.26 4.66
N THR A 102 -2.12 23.00 5.77
CA THR A 102 -0.96 23.73 6.29
C THR A 102 -0.09 22.90 7.26
N GLY A 103 -0.55 21.70 7.64
CA GLY A 103 0.15 20.83 8.58
C GLY A 103 -0.42 19.42 8.64
N TRP A 104 0.23 18.55 9.41
CA TRP A 104 -0.29 17.21 9.71
C TRP A 104 -1.53 17.32 10.60
N SER A 105 -2.55 16.52 10.29
CA SER A 105 -3.80 16.43 11.05
C SER A 105 -4.34 15.00 11.01
N GLU A 106 -5.41 14.74 11.76
CA GLU A 106 -6.10 13.44 11.78
C GLU A 106 -6.56 13.01 10.37
N GLN A 107 -6.82 13.96 9.47
CA GLN A 107 -7.20 13.70 8.08
C GLN A 107 -6.14 12.92 7.29
N TRP A 108 -4.88 12.95 7.74
CA TRP A 108 -3.78 12.23 7.11
C TRP A 108 -3.54 10.85 7.69
N GLN A 109 -4.24 10.42 8.75
CA GLN A 109 -4.00 9.11 9.41
C GLN A 109 -4.05 7.91 8.46
N PHE A 110 -4.87 7.98 7.39
CA PHE A 110 -5.06 6.90 6.41
C PHE A 110 -4.35 7.13 5.06
N TRP A 111 -3.41 8.07 4.98
CA TRP A 111 -2.68 8.43 3.74
C TRP A 111 -2.08 7.22 3.02
N PHE A 112 -1.62 6.21 3.75
CA PHE A 112 -1.03 5.01 3.16
C PHE A 112 -2.06 4.18 2.38
N LEU A 113 -3.27 4.01 2.93
CA LEU A 113 -4.35 3.29 2.23
C LEU A 113 -4.81 4.08 1.01
N GLU A 114 -4.94 5.39 1.17
CA GLU A 114 -5.25 6.31 0.07
C GLU A 114 -4.24 6.18 -1.06
N ALA A 115 -2.94 6.28 -0.77
CA ALA A 115 -1.88 6.11 -1.75
C ALA A 115 -1.91 4.73 -2.43
N LEU A 116 -2.10 3.66 -1.65
CA LEU A 116 -2.18 2.30 -2.16
C LEU A 116 -3.39 2.11 -3.10
N VAL A 117 -4.57 2.55 -2.70
CA VAL A 117 -5.81 2.44 -3.48
C VAL A 117 -5.67 3.21 -4.78
N TRP A 118 -5.25 4.48 -4.72
CA TRP A 118 -5.07 5.30 -5.92
C TRP A 118 -3.99 4.78 -6.85
N SER A 119 -2.97 4.11 -6.32
CA SER A 119 -1.94 3.50 -7.17
C SER A 119 -2.44 2.26 -7.89
N ILE A 120 -3.32 1.45 -7.26
CA ILE A 120 -4.00 0.35 -7.94
C ILE A 120 -4.97 0.89 -9.00
N VAL A 121 -5.68 1.99 -8.72
CA VAL A 121 -6.56 2.66 -9.68
C VAL A 121 -5.77 3.25 -10.84
N GLY A 122 -4.64 3.93 -10.57
CA GLY A 122 -3.73 4.45 -11.59
C GLY A 122 -3.17 3.35 -12.46
N LEU A 123 -2.78 2.21 -11.86
CA LEU A 123 -2.36 1.03 -12.62
C LEU A 123 -3.49 0.46 -13.48
N ALA A 124 -4.73 0.48 -12.98
CA ALA A 124 -5.89 0.07 -13.75
C ALA A 124 -6.14 1.01 -14.94
N ALA A 125 -5.97 2.32 -14.76
CA ALA A 125 -6.05 3.31 -15.82
C ALA A 125 -4.96 3.10 -16.89
N VAL A 126 -3.70 2.90 -16.47
CA VAL A 126 -2.59 2.57 -17.37
C VAL A 126 -2.87 1.27 -18.15
N CYS A 127 -3.39 0.25 -17.47
CA CYS A 127 -3.78 -1.01 -18.13
C CYS A 127 -5.01 -0.88 -19.03
N ALA A 128 -5.81 0.18 -18.91
CA ALA A 128 -6.98 0.42 -19.76
C ALA A 128 -6.58 0.91 -21.16
N VAL A 129 -5.37 1.46 -21.31
CA VAL A 129 -4.84 1.98 -22.57
C VAL A 129 -4.43 0.81 -23.49
N PRO A 130 -4.91 0.78 -24.76
CA PRO A 130 -4.47 -0.21 -25.74
C PRO A 130 -2.96 -0.19 -25.95
N GLY A 131 -2.34 -1.35 -26.19
CA GLY A 131 -0.90 -1.43 -26.48
C GLY A 131 0.03 -1.34 -25.26
N VAL A 132 -0.38 -0.77 -24.12
CA VAL A 132 0.45 -0.71 -22.91
C VAL A 132 0.87 -2.11 -22.44
N ALA A 133 -0.05 -3.07 -22.45
CA ALA A 133 0.28 -4.45 -22.08
C ALA A 133 1.28 -5.10 -23.04
N LYS A 134 1.26 -4.74 -24.33
CA LYS A 134 2.23 -5.23 -25.32
C LYS A 134 3.60 -4.58 -25.10
N LEU A 135 3.62 -3.27 -24.85
CA LEU A 135 4.83 -2.51 -24.58
C LEU A 135 5.52 -3.01 -23.31
N GLU A 136 4.77 -3.21 -22.24
CA GLU A 136 5.25 -3.74 -20.96
C GLU A 136 5.81 -5.16 -21.13
N ARG A 137 5.16 -6.03 -21.92
CA ARG A 137 5.68 -7.37 -22.21
C ARG A 137 6.94 -7.36 -23.08
N ARG A 138 7.03 -6.44 -24.04
CA ARG A 138 8.16 -6.34 -24.96
C ARG A 138 9.40 -5.76 -24.27
N PHE A 139 9.21 -4.75 -23.41
CA PHE A 139 10.29 -4.05 -22.72
C PHE A 139 10.01 -3.89 -21.22
N PRO A 140 9.90 -4.98 -20.45
CA PRO A 140 9.42 -4.93 -19.06
C PRO A 140 10.29 -4.06 -18.15
N TYR A 141 11.60 -4.09 -18.34
CA TYR A 141 12.53 -3.29 -17.55
C TYR A 141 12.48 -1.81 -17.93
N ALA A 142 12.58 -1.49 -19.22
CA ALA A 142 12.53 -0.10 -19.69
C ALA A 142 11.18 0.55 -19.38
N PHE A 143 10.08 -0.18 -19.51
CA PHE A 143 8.74 0.29 -19.15
C PHE A 143 8.67 0.70 -17.67
N ALA A 144 9.13 -0.15 -16.75
CA ALA A 144 9.16 0.16 -15.32
C ALA A 144 10.07 1.36 -15.01
N LEU A 145 11.22 1.47 -15.71
CA LEU A 145 12.14 2.59 -15.57
C LEU A 145 11.52 3.90 -16.05
N THR A 146 10.78 3.89 -17.17
CA THR A 146 10.04 5.06 -17.66
C THR A 146 8.94 5.49 -16.69
N VAL A 147 8.16 4.53 -16.15
CA VAL A 147 7.14 4.82 -15.13
C VAL A 147 7.77 5.46 -13.89
N LEU A 148 8.93 4.96 -13.45
CA LEU A 148 9.67 5.55 -12.35
C LEU A 148 10.16 6.97 -12.67
N GLY A 149 10.71 7.19 -13.87
CA GLY A 149 11.15 8.51 -14.32
C GLY A 149 10.01 9.53 -14.32
N ILE A 150 8.83 9.15 -14.83
CA ILE A 150 7.63 9.99 -14.80
C ILE A 150 7.20 10.28 -13.36
N ALA A 151 7.15 9.26 -12.50
CA ALA A 151 6.75 9.44 -11.10
C ALA A 151 7.73 10.33 -10.31
N LEU A 152 9.04 10.23 -10.59
CA LEU A 152 10.05 11.11 -10.01
C LEU A 152 9.91 12.55 -10.54
N ALA A 153 9.67 12.73 -11.84
CA ALA A 153 9.42 14.06 -12.42
C ALA A 153 8.20 14.74 -11.76
N VAL A 154 7.10 14.01 -11.58
CA VAL A 154 5.91 14.49 -10.85
C VAL A 154 6.26 14.83 -9.41
N ARG A 155 7.00 13.96 -8.70
CA ARG A 155 7.45 14.24 -7.33
C ARG A 155 8.19 15.57 -7.26
N TYR A 156 9.21 15.78 -8.09
CA TYR A 156 10.03 16.99 -8.02
C TYR A 156 9.24 18.25 -8.43
N ALA A 157 8.37 18.15 -9.44
CA ALA A 157 7.51 19.25 -9.86
C ALA A 157 6.55 19.69 -8.75
N VAL A 158 5.92 18.74 -8.06
CA VAL A 158 4.95 19.02 -6.98
C VAL A 158 5.65 19.43 -5.68
N SER A 159 6.81 18.84 -5.37
CA SER A 159 7.52 19.10 -4.11
C SER A 159 8.27 20.43 -4.11
N GLY A 160 8.55 21.02 -5.28
CA GLY A 160 9.37 22.24 -5.40
C GLY A 160 10.81 22.07 -4.93
N GLY A 161 11.27 20.82 -4.74
CA GLY A 161 12.55 20.50 -4.13
C GLY A 161 12.71 19.02 -3.81
N ILE A 162 13.76 18.70 -3.05
CA ILE A 162 14.12 17.32 -2.68
C ILE A 162 13.27 16.82 -1.50
N THR A 163 13.01 17.72 -0.53
CA THR A 163 12.34 17.43 0.74
C THR A 163 10.93 18.04 0.76
N PRO A 164 9.89 17.32 0.32
CA PRO A 164 8.53 17.84 0.41
C PRO A 164 8.13 18.12 1.87
N SER A 165 7.46 19.24 2.11
CA SER A 165 6.92 19.60 3.42
C SER A 165 5.88 18.57 3.90
N SER A 166 5.63 18.52 5.20
CA SER A 166 4.44 17.82 5.72
C SER A 166 3.22 18.71 5.55
N PRO A 167 2.07 18.20 5.08
CA PRO A 167 1.76 16.80 4.81
C PRO A 167 2.02 16.34 3.36
N LEU A 168 2.50 17.22 2.48
CA LEU A 168 2.72 16.92 1.06
C LEU A 168 3.57 15.67 0.81
N ARG A 169 4.54 15.39 1.68
CA ARG A 169 5.37 14.16 1.64
C ARG A 169 4.59 12.84 1.77
N TYR A 170 3.31 12.88 2.12
CA TYR A 170 2.41 11.73 2.21
C TYR A 170 1.37 11.69 1.08
N ALA A 171 1.29 12.76 0.28
CA ALA A 171 0.38 12.84 -0.85
C ALA A 171 0.85 11.93 -1.99
N LEU A 172 -0.11 11.31 -2.70
CA LEU A 172 0.18 10.39 -3.80
C LEU A 172 1.22 10.92 -4.81
N PRO A 173 1.15 12.19 -5.30
CA PRO A 173 2.14 12.71 -6.24
C PRO A 173 3.59 12.69 -5.72
N ALA A 174 3.78 12.84 -4.40
CA ALA A 174 5.10 12.86 -3.78
C ALA A 174 5.68 11.45 -3.53
N ILE A 175 4.84 10.41 -3.44
CA ILE A 175 5.23 9.05 -3.03
C ILE A 175 5.01 7.97 -4.09
N ALA A 176 4.29 8.26 -5.18
CA ALA A 176 4.01 7.29 -6.25
C ALA A 176 5.29 6.67 -6.84
N TRP A 177 6.40 7.40 -6.82
CA TRP A 177 7.72 6.92 -7.26
C TRP A 177 8.21 5.69 -6.47
N LEU A 178 7.83 5.53 -5.19
CA LEU A 178 8.20 4.35 -4.40
C LEU A 178 7.56 3.08 -4.96
N ILE A 179 6.31 3.17 -5.40
CA ILE A 179 5.59 2.06 -6.02
C ILE A 179 6.20 1.73 -7.38
N ALA A 180 6.51 2.75 -8.18
CA ALA A 180 7.20 2.58 -9.45
C ALA A 180 8.60 1.98 -9.27
N LEU A 181 9.33 2.37 -8.23
CA LEU A 181 10.63 1.81 -7.85
C LEU A 181 10.48 0.34 -7.49
N GLY A 182 9.49 -0.01 -6.67
CA GLY A 182 9.14 -1.39 -6.36
C GLY A 182 8.92 -2.25 -7.61
N TRP A 183 8.18 -1.70 -8.58
CA TRP A 183 7.97 -2.35 -9.87
C TRP A 183 9.30 -2.54 -10.63
N LEU A 184 10.13 -1.50 -10.71
CA LEU A 184 11.46 -1.60 -11.33
C LEU A 184 12.30 -2.71 -10.69
N VAL A 185 12.34 -2.76 -9.35
CA VAL A 185 13.06 -3.80 -8.60
C VAL A 185 12.55 -5.20 -8.96
N ALA A 186 11.24 -5.40 -9.12
CA ALA A 186 10.68 -6.68 -9.55
C ALA A 186 11.11 -7.09 -10.96
N ARG A 187 11.47 -6.13 -11.83
CA ARG A 187 11.99 -6.37 -13.19
C ARG A 187 13.53 -6.44 -13.24
N SER A 188 14.23 -6.13 -12.15
CA SER A 188 15.69 -6.21 -12.00
C SER A 188 16.17 -7.63 -11.72
N THR A 189 16.07 -8.51 -12.72
CA THR A 189 16.45 -9.93 -12.59
C THR A 189 17.95 -10.20 -12.75
N SER A 190 18.70 -9.31 -13.42
CA SER A 190 20.15 -9.45 -13.60
C SER A 190 20.93 -8.54 -12.64
N VAL A 191 22.15 -8.95 -12.30
CA VAL A 191 23.04 -8.18 -11.40
C VAL A 191 23.22 -6.73 -11.86
N PRO A 192 23.50 -6.41 -13.14
CA PRO A 192 23.62 -5.02 -13.58
C PRO A 192 22.35 -4.19 -13.33
N ARG A 193 21.17 -4.78 -13.55
CA ARG A 193 19.88 -4.09 -13.29
C ARG A 193 19.63 -3.88 -11.80
N ARG A 194 20.09 -4.78 -10.93
CA ARG A 194 20.04 -4.61 -9.48
C ARG A 194 20.99 -3.52 -8.99
N VAL A 195 22.17 -3.41 -9.59
CA VAL A 195 23.12 -2.32 -9.33
C VAL A 195 22.50 -0.98 -9.75
N VAL A 196 21.92 -0.88 -10.95
CA VAL A 196 21.21 0.34 -11.39
C VAL A 196 20.06 0.69 -10.45
N ALA A 197 19.23 -0.28 -10.05
CA ALA A 197 18.17 -0.04 -9.07
C ALA A 197 18.71 0.47 -7.72
N SER A 198 19.83 -0.08 -7.25
CA SER A 198 20.49 0.36 -6.02
C SER A 198 21.04 1.79 -6.15
N ALA A 199 21.64 2.13 -7.29
CA ALA A 199 22.09 3.49 -7.57
C ALA A 199 20.92 4.49 -7.58
N ILE A 200 19.78 4.11 -8.17
CA ILE A 200 18.57 4.95 -8.15
C ILE A 200 18.06 5.14 -6.71
N VAL A 201 18.06 4.10 -5.87
CA VAL A 201 17.71 4.22 -4.44
C VAL A 201 18.59 5.26 -3.76
N LEU A 202 19.91 5.15 -3.92
CA LEU A 202 20.88 6.07 -3.32
C LEU A 202 20.78 7.49 -3.88
N ALA A 203 20.31 7.66 -5.12
CA ALA A 203 20.12 8.98 -5.71
C ALA A 203 18.79 9.65 -5.32
N THR A 204 17.76 8.88 -4.94
CA THR A 204 16.39 9.40 -4.81
C THR A 204 15.84 9.38 -3.39
N VAL A 205 16.35 8.52 -2.51
CA VAL A 205 15.92 8.44 -1.10
C VAL A 205 16.56 9.53 -0.23
N PRO A 206 17.89 9.77 -0.29
CA PRO A 206 18.51 10.79 0.56
C PRO A 206 17.91 12.18 0.34
N GLY A 207 17.68 12.89 1.45
CA GLY A 207 17.03 14.19 1.48
C GLY A 207 15.50 14.16 1.33
N PHE A 208 14.85 13.05 0.98
CA PHE A 208 13.39 13.03 0.81
C PHE A 208 12.65 13.31 2.11
N PHE A 209 13.17 12.82 3.24
CA PHE A 209 12.52 12.97 4.53
C PHE A 209 13.09 14.13 5.33
N GLY A 210 14.34 14.52 5.06
CA GLY A 210 15.08 15.45 5.89
C GLY A 210 15.49 14.83 7.23
N ASP A 211 15.50 13.49 7.28
CA ASP A 211 15.76 12.68 8.47
C ASP A 211 16.66 11.51 8.05
N PRO A 212 17.97 11.57 8.34
CA PRO A 212 18.94 10.56 7.92
C PRO A 212 18.64 9.15 8.47
N VAL A 213 18.03 9.05 9.65
CA VAL A 213 17.70 7.74 10.26
C VAL A 213 16.58 7.09 9.47
N ARG A 214 15.51 7.85 9.20
CA ARG A 214 14.38 7.41 8.37
C ARG A 214 14.82 7.06 6.94
N GLU A 215 15.72 7.86 6.36
CA GLU A 215 16.29 7.60 5.03
C GLU A 215 17.12 6.32 5.03
N GLY A 216 17.98 6.11 6.03
CA GLY A 216 18.77 4.90 6.20
C GLY A 216 17.91 3.63 6.29
N ILE A 217 16.84 3.67 7.09
CA ILE A 217 15.86 2.56 7.18
C ILE A 217 15.29 2.20 5.81
N VAL A 218 14.87 3.21 5.03
CA VAL A 218 14.27 2.99 3.71
C VAL A 218 15.31 2.48 2.72
N VAL A 219 16.53 3.02 2.72
CA VAL A 219 17.64 2.55 1.87
C VAL A 219 17.98 1.09 2.18
N ILE A 220 18.15 0.73 3.45
CA ILE A 220 18.46 -0.64 3.88
C ILE A 220 17.31 -1.58 3.49
N GLY A 221 16.07 -1.18 3.74
CA GLY A 221 14.90 -1.98 3.37
C GLY A 221 14.77 -2.22 1.86
N LEU A 222 15.07 -1.21 1.05
CA LEU A 222 15.09 -1.32 -0.42
C LEU A 222 16.27 -2.16 -0.91
N ALA A 223 17.44 -2.02 -0.30
CA ALA A 223 18.60 -2.87 -0.60
C ALA A 223 18.29 -4.35 -0.31
N LEU A 224 17.65 -4.64 0.83
CA LEU A 224 17.16 -5.98 1.15
C LEU A 224 16.16 -6.46 0.09
N LEU A 225 15.20 -5.62 -0.32
CA LEU A 225 14.23 -5.98 -1.36
C LEU A 225 14.89 -6.27 -2.72
N ILE A 226 15.98 -5.59 -3.06
CA ILE A 226 16.72 -5.77 -4.33
C ILE A 226 17.56 -7.04 -4.31
N TRP A 227 18.29 -7.27 -3.22
CA TRP A 227 19.35 -8.28 -3.17
C TRP A 227 18.93 -9.58 -2.51
N VAL A 228 18.01 -9.53 -1.54
CA VAL A 228 17.54 -10.71 -0.81
C VAL A 228 16.36 -11.33 -1.54
N THR A 229 16.60 -12.50 -2.15
CA THR A 229 15.62 -13.21 -2.98
C THR A 229 14.62 -14.03 -2.16
N SER A 230 14.96 -14.39 -0.92
CA SER A 230 14.11 -15.14 -0.01
C SER A 230 14.57 -14.95 1.43
N LEU A 231 13.63 -14.70 2.33
CA LEU A 231 13.87 -14.78 3.76
C LEU A 231 13.27 -16.11 4.24
N PRO A 232 14.07 -17.07 4.74
CA PRO A 232 13.54 -18.29 5.31
C PRO A 232 12.72 -17.92 6.56
N VAL A 233 11.52 -18.45 6.66
CA VAL A 233 10.68 -18.22 7.85
C VAL A 233 10.35 -19.57 8.47
N PRO A 234 10.57 -19.74 9.79
CA PRO A 234 10.23 -20.95 10.50
C PRO A 234 8.76 -21.33 10.30
N VAL A 235 8.50 -22.60 9.97
CA VAL A 235 7.14 -23.12 9.70
C VAL A 235 6.19 -22.84 10.87
N VAL A 236 6.69 -22.90 12.11
CA VAL A 236 5.93 -22.62 13.34
C VAL A 236 5.30 -21.22 13.33
N LEU A 237 5.93 -20.23 12.71
CA LEU A 237 5.44 -18.85 12.66
C LEU A 237 4.45 -18.61 11.50
N THR A 238 4.29 -19.55 10.56
CA THR A 238 3.48 -19.34 9.34
C THR A 238 2.00 -19.11 9.63
N GLY A 239 1.43 -19.85 10.59
CA GLY A 239 0.02 -19.72 10.97
C GLY A 239 -0.29 -18.35 11.58
N ALA A 240 0.47 -17.95 12.60
CA ALA A 240 0.33 -16.64 13.24
C ALA A 240 0.56 -15.48 12.26
N LEU A 241 1.62 -15.56 11.44
CA LEU A 241 1.90 -14.56 10.40
C LEU A 241 0.82 -14.52 9.31
N GLY A 242 0.14 -15.64 9.04
CA GLY A 242 -1.00 -15.72 8.14
C GLY A 242 -2.22 -14.98 8.68
N ALA A 243 -2.56 -15.19 9.96
CA ALA A 243 -3.65 -14.50 10.64
C ALA A 243 -3.38 -12.99 10.72
N VAL A 244 -2.19 -12.59 11.17
CA VAL A 244 -1.81 -11.17 11.24
C VAL A 244 -1.80 -10.52 9.86
N ALA A 245 -1.30 -11.20 8.83
CA ALA A 245 -1.34 -10.68 7.46
C ALA A 245 -2.77 -10.54 6.91
N SER A 246 -3.70 -11.37 7.39
CA SER A 246 -5.11 -11.33 6.96
C SER A 246 -5.87 -10.21 7.67
N ALA A 247 -5.58 -10.00 8.96
CA ALA A 247 -6.16 -8.93 9.77
C ALA A 247 -5.48 -7.57 9.56
N SER A 248 -4.36 -7.50 8.85
CA SER A 248 -3.51 -6.29 8.79
C SER A 248 -4.25 -5.02 8.38
N LEU A 249 -5.23 -5.15 7.45
CA LEU A 249 -6.06 -4.02 7.04
C LEU A 249 -6.94 -3.53 8.20
N PHE A 250 -7.60 -4.45 8.91
CA PHE A 250 -8.48 -4.12 10.02
C PHE A 250 -7.69 -3.57 11.20
N VAL A 251 -6.54 -4.15 11.53
CA VAL A 251 -5.62 -3.59 12.52
C VAL A 251 -5.24 -2.14 12.14
N TYR A 252 -4.89 -1.88 10.87
CA TYR A 252 -4.58 -0.52 10.41
C TYR A 252 -5.78 0.42 10.51
N LEU A 253 -7.00 -0.06 10.27
CA LEU A 253 -8.19 0.77 10.38
C LEU A 253 -8.54 1.11 11.83
N THR A 254 -8.45 0.12 12.72
CA THR A 254 -8.96 0.24 14.09
C THR A 254 -7.93 0.82 15.06
N HIS A 255 -6.62 0.66 14.81
CA HIS A 255 -5.60 1.02 15.81
C HIS A 255 -5.69 2.49 16.23
N TRP A 256 -5.95 3.43 15.30
CA TRP A 256 -6.11 4.86 15.60
C TRP A 256 -7.20 5.16 16.65
N GLN A 257 -8.20 4.30 16.79
CA GLN A 257 -9.26 4.45 17.80
C GLN A 257 -8.93 3.71 19.11
N VAL A 258 -7.95 2.82 19.11
CA VAL A 258 -7.64 1.92 20.24
C VAL A 258 -6.39 2.36 20.98
N TYR A 259 -5.32 2.71 20.27
CA TYR A 259 -4.02 2.97 20.88
C TYR A 259 -3.95 4.30 21.67
N PRO A 260 -4.51 5.45 21.21
CA PRO A 260 -4.27 6.74 21.87
C PRO A 260 -4.65 6.79 23.36
N PRO A 261 -5.81 6.25 23.81
CA PRO A 261 -6.14 6.28 25.23
C PRO A 261 -5.35 5.27 26.08
N ILE A 262 -4.69 4.28 25.47
CA ILE A 262 -4.00 3.19 26.18
C ILE A 262 -2.50 3.46 26.26
N GLU A 263 -1.91 4.10 25.25
CA GLU A 263 -0.46 4.27 25.17
C GLU A 263 0.12 5.10 26.31
N GLU A 264 -0.65 6.06 26.83
CA GLU A 264 -0.26 6.88 27.99
C GLU A 264 0.00 6.02 29.24
N TRP A 265 -0.68 4.88 29.35
CA TRP A 265 -0.60 3.97 30.49
C TRP A 265 0.33 2.79 30.22
N SER A 266 0.23 2.19 29.03
CA SER A 266 1.01 1.02 28.65
C SER A 266 1.10 0.88 27.13
N PRO A 267 2.22 1.32 26.52
CA PRO A 267 2.49 1.13 25.10
C PRO A 267 2.40 -0.34 24.63
N PRO A 268 2.93 -1.34 25.37
CA PRO A 268 2.77 -2.74 24.99
C PRO A 268 1.30 -3.20 24.98
N LEU A 269 0.49 -2.75 25.95
CA LEU A 269 -0.94 -3.07 25.99
C LEU A 269 -1.70 -2.42 24.82
N ALA A 270 -1.34 -1.18 24.46
CA ALA A 270 -1.93 -0.48 23.31
C ALA A 270 -1.71 -1.25 22.00
N ILE A 271 -0.52 -1.84 21.81
CA ILE A 271 -0.22 -2.72 20.68
C ILE A 271 -1.10 -3.98 20.74
N VAL A 272 -1.10 -4.70 21.86
CA VAL A 272 -1.87 -5.96 22.00
C VAL A 272 -3.36 -5.71 21.77
N ALA A 273 -3.93 -4.65 22.36
CA ALA A 273 -5.32 -4.26 22.18
C ALA A 273 -5.64 -3.91 20.72
N SER A 274 -4.77 -3.14 20.05
CA SER A 274 -4.93 -2.79 18.63
C SER A 274 -4.95 -4.02 17.73
N PHE A 275 -4.09 -5.01 18.00
CA PHE A 275 -4.11 -6.28 17.28
C PHE A 275 -5.36 -7.11 17.59
N ALA A 276 -5.76 -7.21 18.86
CA ALA A 276 -6.94 -7.97 19.26
C ALA A 276 -8.22 -7.42 18.61
N ILE A 277 -8.43 -6.09 18.66
CA ILE A 277 -9.58 -5.43 18.03
C ILE A 277 -9.52 -5.57 16.51
N GLY A 278 -8.34 -5.40 15.89
CA GLY A 278 -8.20 -5.59 14.45
C GLY A 278 -8.50 -7.02 14.00
N LEU A 279 -8.10 -8.04 14.78
CA LEU A 279 -8.45 -9.45 14.52
C LEU A 279 -9.96 -9.69 14.66
N ALA A 280 -10.60 -9.14 15.71
CA ALA A 280 -12.03 -9.25 15.92
C ALA A 280 -12.82 -8.59 14.78
N ALA A 281 -12.43 -7.38 14.37
CA ALA A 281 -13.03 -6.67 13.25
C ALA A 281 -12.87 -7.43 11.92
N TRP A 282 -11.67 -7.98 11.66
CA TRP A 282 -11.43 -8.83 10.48
C TRP A 282 -12.35 -10.05 10.44
N TRP A 283 -12.49 -10.73 11.56
CA TRP A 283 -13.34 -11.90 11.66
C TRP A 283 -14.83 -11.56 11.48
N ALA A 284 -15.29 -10.48 12.10
CA ALA A 284 -16.66 -9.98 11.95
C ALA A 284 -16.96 -9.62 10.49
N TRP A 285 -16.04 -8.93 9.82
CA TRP A 285 -16.15 -8.62 8.40
C TRP A 285 -16.22 -9.89 7.53
N GLY A 286 -15.37 -10.88 7.81
CA GLY A 286 -15.39 -12.16 7.10
C GLY A 286 -16.73 -12.88 7.21
N ARG A 287 -17.35 -12.86 8.40
CA ARG A 287 -18.68 -13.45 8.61
C ARG A 287 -19.78 -12.67 7.92
N ALA A 288 -19.79 -11.35 8.04
CA ALA A 288 -20.78 -10.50 7.40
C ALA A 288 -20.76 -10.66 5.87
N THR A 289 -19.57 -10.62 5.27
CA THR A 289 -19.41 -10.80 3.82
C THR A 289 -19.74 -12.22 3.35
N GLY A 290 -19.36 -13.24 4.12
CA GLY A 290 -19.74 -14.64 3.85
C GLY A 290 -21.26 -14.85 3.85
N TRP A 291 -21.95 -14.28 4.84
CA TRP A 291 -23.40 -14.32 4.94
C TRP A 291 -24.07 -13.60 3.76
N LEU A 292 -23.61 -12.40 3.39
CA LEU A 292 -24.13 -11.65 2.23
C LEU A 292 -23.98 -12.42 0.92
N VAL A 293 -22.84 -13.11 0.72
CA VAL A 293 -22.62 -13.93 -0.47
C VAL A 293 -23.55 -15.15 -0.47
N ALA A 294 -23.75 -15.81 0.67
CA ALA A 294 -24.67 -16.93 0.79
C ALA A 294 -26.13 -16.51 0.52
N ALA A 295 -26.56 -15.38 1.08
CA ALA A 295 -27.89 -14.82 0.84
C ALA A 295 -28.14 -14.51 -0.63
N ARG A 296 -27.17 -13.89 -1.32
CA ARG A 296 -27.25 -13.59 -2.77
C ARG A 296 -27.28 -14.84 -3.66
N ARG A 297 -26.69 -15.96 -3.23
CA ARG A 297 -26.77 -17.22 -3.97
C ARG A 297 -28.15 -17.85 -3.85
N ARG A 298 -28.74 -17.85 -2.64
CA ARG A 298 -30.08 -18.40 -2.39
C ARG A 298 -31.17 -17.69 -3.17
N THR A 299 -31.11 -16.36 -3.29
CA THR A 299 -32.07 -15.59 -4.10
C THR A 299 -31.94 -15.80 -5.60
N ARG A 300 -30.79 -16.30 -6.07
CA ARG A 300 -30.52 -16.55 -7.49
C ARG A 300 -30.89 -17.96 -7.94
N THR A 301 -30.93 -18.92 -7.02
CA THR A 301 -31.35 -20.31 -7.26
C THR A 301 -32.85 -20.54 -7.01
N GLY A 302 -33.53 -19.58 -6.39
CA GLY A 302 -35.00 -19.59 -6.19
C GLY A 302 -35.79 -18.80 -7.24
N ARG A 303 -35.15 -18.42 -8.35
CA ARG A 303 -35.77 -17.89 -9.58
C ARG A 303 -35.45 -18.86 -10.71
#